data_AF-A0A388NT90-F1
#
_entry.id   AF-A0A388NT90-F1
#
_cell.length_a   1.000
_cell.length_b   1.000
_cell.length_c   1.000
_cell.angle_alpha   90.00
_cell.angle_beta   90.00
_cell.angle_gamma   90.00
#
_symmetry.space_group_name_H-M   'P 1'
#
loop_
_entity.id
_entity.type
_entity.pdbx_description
1 polymer ?
#
loop_
_entity_poly.entity_id
_entity_poly.type
_entity_poly.pdbx_seq_one_letter_code
_entity_poly.pdbx_strand_id
1 'polypeptide(L)'
;MTTSQSLYLKWRPAQFDGVVGQQHVVQTLLNALRAGRPSHAYLFAGPRGTGKTSVARLLAKALNCTNADAAQRPCGACPPCAAVAEGRFLDLIEIDAASNNSVEHVRDLRDKINFSPSIGRYKVYIIDEVHMLSDAAFNALLKTLEEPPPYAIFVLATTEAHKVPATVASRCQQHIFRRIALPEMVQRLKDITGAEGLVVEPAVLELVARQSTGSLRDAISLLDQLVASTEGALTLQQAQSVVGSANEQLLAALVQALADDRTAAGLDLINEAMDQGTDPRQFARQIVDYLRGVMLCKVGHAQGTAAQHASDTTATMQALAAHFDLAQLTAAMRAFDEAGRERRGGWLAQLPLELALLNWRSYAAGAHAHTHAPAALRPAAAAPKPAAAQPRVQPVIAAEPPSAVRAAVPEQAVAAAEVPEVSRHWPVVLQNCKALHHSMPALLEYCSPLRIDGDTLLLGVTTAFALQKLDTEEMRERLREAVLRASGHALKMRFVQSALHGAELPADVASDGVVAAAVKLGARARERGR
;
A
#
# COMPACT_ATOMS: atom_id res chain seq x y z
N MET A 1 19.50 -35.38 -24.91
CA MET A 1 19.68 -34.31 -23.90
C MET A 1 19.02 -33.05 -24.42
N THR A 2 17.70 -32.97 -24.28
CA THR A 2 16.94 -31.75 -24.60
C THR A 2 17.15 -30.74 -23.49
N THR A 3 17.60 -29.54 -23.85
CA THR A 3 17.74 -28.40 -22.92
C THR A 3 16.38 -28.07 -22.33
N SER A 4 16.17 -28.41 -21.05
CA SER A 4 14.92 -28.19 -20.33
C SER A 4 14.73 -26.71 -19.97
N GLN A 5 14.36 -25.91 -20.97
CA GLN A 5 13.89 -24.55 -20.75
C GLN A 5 12.53 -24.63 -20.04
N SER A 6 12.39 -23.97 -18.89
CA SER A 6 11.15 -23.99 -18.11
C SER A 6 9.94 -23.55 -18.92
N LEU A 7 8.79 -24.18 -18.67
CA LEU A 7 7.55 -23.92 -19.39
C LEU A 7 7.17 -22.43 -19.31
N TYR A 8 7.46 -21.76 -18.19
CA TYR A 8 7.25 -20.31 -18.02
C TYR A 8 8.00 -19.46 -19.05
N LEU A 9 9.26 -19.79 -19.36
CA LEU A 9 10.06 -19.05 -20.34
C LEU A 9 9.60 -19.35 -21.76
N LYS A 10 9.29 -20.62 -22.06
CA LYS A 10 8.82 -21.08 -23.37
C LYS A 10 7.45 -20.51 -23.74
N TRP A 11 6.51 -20.45 -22.78
CA TRP A 11 5.13 -20.03 -22.97
C TRP A 11 4.84 -18.55 -22.67
N ARG A 12 5.88 -17.76 -22.42
CA ARG A 12 5.77 -16.32 -22.23
C ARG A 12 5.18 -15.69 -23.51
N PRO A 13 4.10 -14.87 -23.43
CA PRO A 13 3.43 -14.36 -24.62
C PRO A 13 4.36 -13.64 -25.60
N ALA A 14 4.42 -14.13 -26.83
CA ALA A 14 5.23 -13.54 -27.91
C ALA A 14 4.51 -12.40 -28.65
N GLN A 15 3.18 -12.38 -28.59
CA GLN A 15 2.27 -11.39 -29.17
C GLN A 15 1.19 -11.01 -28.15
N PHE A 16 0.49 -9.90 -28.40
CA PHE A 16 -0.58 -9.38 -27.52
C PHE A 16 -1.77 -10.34 -27.38
N ASP A 17 -2.11 -11.09 -28.42
CA ASP A 17 -3.23 -12.05 -28.40
C ASP A 17 -2.97 -13.24 -27.46
N GLY A 18 -1.71 -13.51 -27.11
CA GLY A 18 -1.32 -14.51 -26.11
C GLY A 18 -1.44 -14.04 -24.65
N VAL A 19 -1.89 -12.79 -24.40
CA VAL A 19 -2.05 -12.22 -23.06
C VAL A 19 -3.45 -12.52 -22.52
N VAL A 20 -3.50 -13.24 -21.41
CA VAL A 20 -4.74 -13.75 -20.80
C VAL A 20 -5.23 -12.80 -19.68
N GLY A 21 -6.54 -12.56 -19.59
CA GLY A 21 -7.18 -11.77 -18.52
C GLY A 21 -6.91 -10.26 -18.47
N GLN A 22 -6.20 -9.67 -19.44
CA GLN A 22 -5.82 -8.24 -19.43
C GLN A 22 -6.26 -7.46 -20.70
N GLN A 23 -7.34 -7.89 -21.35
CA GLN A 23 -7.78 -7.36 -22.65
C GLN A 23 -8.05 -5.85 -22.61
N HIS A 24 -8.48 -5.29 -21.47
CA HIS A 24 -8.66 -3.84 -21.29
C HIS A 24 -7.34 -3.06 -21.36
N VAL A 25 -6.25 -3.59 -20.79
CA VAL A 25 -4.91 -2.99 -20.89
C VAL A 25 -4.40 -3.14 -22.33
N VAL A 26 -4.44 -4.36 -22.86
CA VAL A 26 -3.92 -4.69 -24.19
C VAL A 26 -4.59 -3.85 -25.28
N GLN A 27 -5.92 -3.75 -25.29
CA GLN A 27 -6.65 -2.94 -26.28
C GLN A 27 -6.28 -1.46 -26.18
N THR A 28 -6.09 -0.92 -24.96
CA THR A 28 -5.71 0.48 -24.77
C THR A 28 -4.31 0.76 -25.33
N LEU A 29 -3.34 -0.14 -25.09
CA LEU A 29 -1.99 -0.03 -25.63
C LEU A 29 -1.99 -0.17 -27.16
N LEU A 30 -2.71 -1.16 -27.71
CA LEU A 30 -2.86 -1.34 -29.16
C LEU A 30 -3.48 -0.12 -29.84
N ASN A 31 -4.49 0.51 -29.23
CA ASN A 31 -5.10 1.73 -29.75
C ASN A 31 -4.10 2.90 -29.78
N ALA A 32 -3.32 3.11 -28.71
CA ALA A 32 -2.28 4.15 -28.66
C ALA A 32 -1.17 3.93 -29.70
N LEU A 33 -0.75 2.67 -29.90
CA LEU A 33 0.24 2.28 -30.91
C LEU A 33 -0.28 2.52 -32.34
N ARG A 34 -1.52 2.10 -32.64
CA ARG A 34 -2.17 2.34 -33.95
C ARG A 34 -2.36 3.83 -34.24
N ALA A 35 -2.68 4.63 -33.21
CA ALA A 35 -2.80 6.08 -33.33
C ALA A 35 -1.44 6.81 -33.49
N GLY A 36 -0.31 6.10 -33.38
CA GLY A 36 1.03 6.69 -33.45
C GLY A 36 1.36 7.62 -32.27
N ARG A 37 0.65 7.50 -31.14
CA ARG A 37 0.76 8.36 -29.96
C ARG A 37 0.99 7.54 -28.68
N PRO A 38 2.15 6.85 -28.56
CA PRO A 38 2.53 6.23 -27.30
C PRO A 38 2.77 7.30 -26.22
N SER A 39 2.53 6.95 -24.95
CA SER A 39 2.96 7.75 -23.81
C SER A 39 4.47 7.65 -23.64
N HIS A 40 5.08 8.70 -23.08
CA HIS A 40 6.47 8.68 -22.64
C HIS A 40 6.67 7.85 -21.36
N ALA A 41 5.61 7.68 -20.56
CA ALA A 41 5.65 6.91 -19.31
C ALA A 41 4.35 6.11 -19.09
N TYR A 42 4.52 4.87 -18.65
CA TYR A 42 3.46 3.92 -18.30
C TYR A 42 3.68 3.39 -16.88
N LEU A 43 2.62 3.31 -16.08
CA LEU A 43 2.63 2.65 -14.76
C LEU A 43 1.73 1.41 -14.80
N PHE A 44 2.35 0.24 -14.80
CA PHE A 44 1.69 -1.06 -14.79
C PHE A 44 1.57 -1.54 -13.34
N ALA A 45 0.37 -1.41 -12.78
CA ALA A 45 0.09 -1.71 -11.39
C ALA A 45 -0.78 -2.97 -11.26
N GLY A 46 -0.41 -3.90 -10.39
CA GLY A 46 -1.28 -5.04 -10.06
C GLY A 46 -0.52 -6.28 -9.56
N PRO A 47 -1.24 -7.33 -9.15
CA PRO A 47 -0.66 -8.50 -8.49
C PRO A 47 0.47 -9.17 -9.29
N ARG A 48 1.34 -9.90 -8.59
CA ARG A 48 2.42 -10.70 -9.18
C ARG A 48 1.85 -11.69 -10.22
N GLY A 49 2.63 -11.98 -11.26
CA GLY A 49 2.30 -13.00 -12.27
C GLY A 49 1.09 -12.75 -13.17
N THR A 50 0.44 -11.58 -13.06
CA THR A 50 -0.66 -11.12 -13.94
C THR A 50 -0.21 -10.68 -15.34
N GLY A 51 1.10 -10.62 -15.59
CA GLY A 51 1.68 -10.37 -16.92
C GLY A 51 2.33 -8.99 -17.13
N LYS A 52 2.41 -8.12 -16.11
CA LYS A 52 2.99 -6.75 -16.16
C LYS A 52 4.25 -6.65 -17.05
N THR A 53 5.34 -7.31 -16.65
CA THR A 53 6.64 -7.29 -17.34
C THR A 53 6.59 -7.94 -18.73
N SER A 54 5.71 -8.93 -18.94
CA SER A 54 5.52 -9.55 -20.26
C SER A 54 4.84 -8.57 -21.23
N VAL A 55 3.81 -7.85 -20.79
CA VAL A 55 3.16 -6.80 -21.59
C VAL A 55 4.13 -5.62 -21.83
N ALA A 56 4.99 -5.30 -20.87
CA ALA A 56 6.04 -4.28 -21.04
C ALA A 56 7.03 -4.65 -22.17
N ARG A 57 7.50 -5.90 -22.22
CA ARG A 57 8.34 -6.41 -23.32
C ARG A 57 7.57 -6.45 -24.66
N LEU A 58 6.29 -6.78 -24.67
CA LEU A 58 5.46 -6.73 -25.89
C LEU A 58 5.29 -5.30 -26.42
N LEU A 59 5.10 -4.32 -25.53
CA LEU A 59 5.07 -2.91 -25.87
C LEU A 59 6.42 -2.46 -26.46
N ALA A 60 7.54 -2.85 -25.85
CA ALA A 60 8.88 -2.58 -26.39
C ALA A 60 9.09 -3.18 -27.78
N LYS A 61 8.65 -4.43 -28.02
CA LYS A 61 8.65 -5.05 -29.36
C LYS A 61 7.80 -4.26 -30.35
N ALA A 62 6.61 -3.82 -29.96
CA ALA A 62 5.68 -3.13 -30.86
C ALA A 62 6.19 -1.73 -31.26
N LEU A 63 6.74 -0.98 -30.31
CA LEU A 63 7.34 0.34 -30.52
C LEU A 63 8.52 0.30 -31.50
N ASN A 64 9.36 -0.74 -31.41
CA ASN A 64 10.56 -0.92 -32.24
C ASN A 64 10.36 -1.87 -33.44
N CYS A 65 9.14 -2.34 -33.69
CA CYS A 65 8.84 -3.22 -34.82
C CYS A 65 8.92 -2.44 -36.15
N THR A 66 9.69 -2.96 -37.11
CA THR A 66 9.87 -2.37 -38.44
C THR A 66 8.75 -2.69 -39.44
N ASN A 67 7.71 -3.46 -39.06
CA ASN A 67 6.59 -3.75 -39.96
C ASN A 67 5.87 -2.44 -40.38
N ALA A 68 5.60 -2.27 -41.67
CA ALA A 68 4.94 -1.08 -42.20
C ALA A 68 3.54 -0.88 -41.61
N ASP A 69 2.77 -1.96 -41.45
CA ASP A 69 1.44 -1.92 -40.82
C ASP A 69 1.57 -1.85 -39.29
N ALA A 70 1.06 -0.77 -38.70
CA ALA A 70 1.03 -0.56 -37.26
C ALA A 70 0.10 -1.54 -36.52
N ALA A 71 -0.94 -2.07 -37.19
CA ALA A 71 -1.85 -3.06 -36.60
C ALA A 71 -1.18 -4.44 -36.43
N GLN A 72 -0.14 -4.73 -37.21
CA GLN A 72 0.65 -5.98 -37.15
C GLN A 72 1.93 -5.85 -36.32
N ARG A 73 1.99 -4.88 -35.40
CA ARG A 73 3.11 -4.72 -34.45
C ARG A 73 2.72 -5.28 -33.08
N PRO A 74 3.49 -6.22 -32.48
CA PRO A 74 4.76 -6.78 -32.96
C PRO A 74 4.59 -7.95 -33.94
N CYS A 75 5.39 -7.97 -35.01
CA CYS A 75 5.30 -9.03 -36.03
C CYS A 75 6.04 -10.33 -35.66
N GLY A 76 6.85 -10.33 -34.60
CA GLY A 76 7.64 -11.49 -34.16
C GLY A 76 8.90 -11.77 -34.99
N ALA A 77 8.85 -11.62 -36.32
CA ALA A 77 9.91 -12.05 -37.24
C ALA A 77 10.98 -10.99 -37.57
N CYS A 78 10.73 -9.69 -37.38
CA CYS A 78 11.72 -8.66 -37.74
C CYS A 78 12.90 -8.59 -36.75
N PRO A 79 14.08 -8.08 -37.14
CA PRO A 79 15.29 -8.13 -36.31
C PRO A 79 15.13 -7.54 -34.89
N PRO A 80 14.42 -6.40 -34.67
CA PRO A 80 14.11 -5.93 -33.32
C PRO A 80 13.18 -6.86 -32.53
N CYS A 81 12.16 -7.45 -33.16
CA CYS A 81 11.25 -8.38 -32.48
C CYS A 81 11.97 -9.66 -32.02
N ALA A 82 12.86 -10.20 -32.85
CA ALA A 82 13.71 -11.34 -32.53
C ALA A 82 14.73 -10.98 -31.43
N ALA A 83 15.47 -9.89 -31.57
CA ALA A 83 16.45 -9.44 -30.58
C ALA A 83 15.84 -9.19 -29.18
N VAL A 84 14.61 -8.65 -29.10
CA VAL A 84 13.89 -8.51 -27.82
C VAL A 84 13.38 -9.85 -27.28
N ALA A 85 12.99 -10.79 -28.14
CA ALA A 85 12.61 -12.14 -27.70
C ALA A 85 13.80 -12.89 -27.09
N GLU A 86 14.98 -12.72 -27.69
CA GLU A 86 16.26 -13.31 -27.27
C GLU A 86 16.95 -12.53 -26.13
N GLY A 87 16.40 -11.39 -25.69
CA GLY A 87 16.94 -10.59 -24.58
C GLY A 87 18.24 -9.82 -24.89
N ARG A 88 18.60 -9.65 -26.16
CA ARG A 88 19.84 -8.99 -26.62
C ARG A 88 19.65 -7.62 -27.27
N PHE A 89 18.47 -7.01 -27.13
CA PHE A 89 18.13 -5.74 -27.76
C PHE A 89 18.64 -4.55 -26.93
N LEU A 90 19.68 -3.86 -27.40
CA LEU A 90 20.39 -2.82 -26.66
C LEU A 90 19.53 -1.62 -26.25
N ASP A 91 18.48 -1.31 -27.01
CA ASP A 91 17.55 -0.22 -26.72
C ASP A 91 16.35 -0.65 -25.85
N LEU A 92 16.42 -1.85 -25.26
CA LEU A 92 15.54 -2.28 -24.16
C LEU A 92 16.40 -2.50 -22.91
N ILE A 93 16.20 -1.64 -21.92
CA ILE A 93 16.91 -1.69 -20.64
C ILE A 93 15.91 -2.14 -19.58
N GLU A 94 16.12 -3.34 -19.04
CA GLU A 94 15.32 -3.90 -17.96
C GLU A 94 16.10 -3.79 -16.64
N ILE A 95 15.45 -3.23 -15.61
CA ILE A 95 16.03 -2.99 -14.29
C ILE A 95 15.07 -3.55 -13.26
N ASP A 96 15.56 -4.43 -12.40
CA ASP A 96 14.86 -4.83 -11.19
C ASP A 96 15.19 -3.84 -10.08
N ALA A 97 14.19 -3.09 -9.62
CA ALA A 97 14.36 -2.11 -8.56
C ALA A 97 14.65 -2.75 -7.20
N ALA A 98 14.27 -4.02 -6.96
CA ALA A 98 14.58 -4.70 -5.71
C ALA A 98 16.10 -4.92 -5.52
N SER A 99 16.82 -5.12 -6.62
CA SER A 99 18.29 -5.28 -6.63
C SER A 99 19.06 -4.00 -6.99
N ASN A 100 18.39 -2.94 -7.47
CA ASN A 100 19.01 -1.69 -7.94
C ASN A 100 18.33 -0.43 -7.34
N ASN A 101 18.01 -0.45 -6.04
CA ASN A 101 17.24 0.61 -5.36
C ASN A 101 18.00 1.91 -5.01
N SER A 102 19.32 1.93 -5.20
CA SER A 102 20.18 3.05 -4.82
C SER A 102 20.02 4.28 -5.72
N VAL A 103 20.33 5.45 -5.17
CA VAL A 103 20.23 6.73 -5.89
C VAL A 103 21.29 6.82 -6.98
N GLU A 104 22.43 6.17 -6.76
CA GLU A 104 23.58 6.09 -7.65
C GLU A 104 23.21 5.37 -8.95
N HIS A 105 22.61 4.17 -8.87
CA HIS A 105 22.18 3.43 -10.06
C HIS A 105 21.13 4.20 -10.88
N VAL A 106 20.26 4.95 -10.22
CA VAL A 106 19.24 5.76 -10.90
C VAL A 106 19.80 7.06 -11.47
N ARG A 107 20.86 7.63 -10.90
CA ARG A 107 21.63 8.73 -11.52
C ARG A 107 22.39 8.25 -12.76
N ASP A 108 23.06 7.10 -12.68
CA ASP A 108 23.71 6.46 -13.84
C ASP A 108 22.70 6.18 -14.96
N LEU A 109 21.49 5.74 -14.58
CA LEU A 109 20.39 5.53 -15.52
C LEU A 109 19.96 6.84 -16.20
N ARG A 110 19.69 7.89 -15.40
CA ARG A 110 19.32 9.23 -15.88
C ARG A 110 20.34 9.76 -16.88
N ASP A 111 21.63 9.58 -16.61
CA ASP A 111 22.67 10.09 -17.48
C ASP A 111 22.73 9.25 -18.78
N LYS A 112 22.48 7.93 -18.69
CA LYS A 112 22.30 7.02 -19.86
C LYS A 112 21.03 7.28 -20.69
N ILE A 113 20.02 7.99 -20.17
CA ILE A 113 18.77 8.31 -20.87
C ILE A 113 18.97 9.41 -21.93
N ASN A 114 19.94 10.30 -21.75
CA ASN A 114 20.25 11.38 -22.71
C ASN A 114 20.93 10.90 -24.00
N PHE A 115 21.27 9.61 -24.10
CA PHE A 115 21.84 9.02 -25.30
C PHE A 115 20.75 8.40 -26.18
N SER A 116 20.72 8.83 -27.44
CA SER A 116 19.83 8.33 -28.49
C SER A 116 19.83 6.80 -28.63
N PRO A 117 18.77 6.18 -29.20
CA PRO A 117 18.74 4.76 -29.48
C PRO A 117 19.85 4.36 -30.46
N SER A 118 20.33 3.11 -30.35
CA SER A 118 21.41 2.56 -31.18
C SER A 118 20.91 1.94 -32.48
N ILE A 119 19.76 1.24 -32.41
CA ILE A 119 19.17 0.44 -33.49
C ILE A 119 17.65 0.70 -33.58
N GLY A 120 16.99 0.84 -32.43
CA GLY A 120 15.56 1.07 -32.33
C GLY A 120 15.11 2.48 -32.71
N ARG A 121 13.79 2.66 -32.81
CA ARG A 121 13.14 3.99 -32.86
C ARG A 121 12.98 4.58 -31.46
N TYR A 122 12.80 3.73 -30.46
CA TYR A 122 12.58 4.10 -29.07
C TYR A 122 13.52 3.31 -28.15
N LYS A 123 14.05 4.00 -27.14
CA LYS A 123 14.81 3.42 -26.04
C LYS A 123 13.87 3.20 -24.86
N VAL A 124 13.58 1.94 -24.57
CA VAL A 124 12.54 1.54 -23.62
C VAL A 124 13.17 1.09 -22.31
N TYR A 125 12.73 1.71 -21.22
CA TYR A 125 13.19 1.47 -19.85
C TYR A 125 12.09 0.74 -19.09
N ILE A 126 12.26 -0.54 -18.82
CA ILE A 126 11.38 -1.30 -17.93
C ILE A 126 12.00 -1.31 -16.54
N ILE A 127 11.31 -0.72 -15.56
CA ILE A 127 11.70 -0.76 -14.16
C ILE A 127 10.67 -1.64 -13.44
N ASP A 128 11.06 -2.89 -13.13
CA ASP A 128 10.20 -3.85 -12.43
C ASP A 128 10.29 -3.66 -10.91
N GLU A 129 9.19 -3.96 -10.24
CA GLU A 129 8.93 -3.69 -8.81
C GLU A 129 9.40 -2.31 -8.33
N VAL A 130 9.07 -1.26 -9.10
CA VAL A 130 9.52 0.15 -8.89
C VAL A 130 9.24 0.70 -7.48
N HIS A 131 8.28 0.13 -6.74
CA HIS A 131 7.99 0.51 -5.35
C HIS A 131 9.16 0.22 -4.38
N MET A 132 10.15 -0.58 -4.81
CA MET A 132 11.38 -0.86 -4.06
C MET A 132 12.45 0.23 -4.21
N LEU A 133 12.26 1.22 -5.10
CA LEU A 133 13.16 2.37 -5.21
C LEU A 133 13.10 3.25 -3.95
N SER A 134 14.25 3.78 -3.55
CA SER A 134 14.32 4.82 -2.50
C SER A 134 13.68 6.14 -2.94
N ASP A 135 13.16 6.94 -2.00
CA ASP A 135 12.58 8.25 -2.29
C ASP A 135 13.53 9.18 -3.05
N ALA A 136 14.82 9.13 -2.72
CA ALA A 136 15.85 9.89 -3.41
C ALA A 136 16.10 9.41 -4.85
N ALA A 137 15.91 8.11 -5.14
CA ALA A 137 15.92 7.57 -6.49
C ALA A 137 14.66 7.99 -7.28
N PHE A 138 13.46 7.96 -6.67
CA PHE A 138 12.25 8.52 -7.29
C PHE A 138 12.42 10.00 -7.66
N ASN A 139 12.96 10.81 -6.75
CA ASN A 139 13.22 12.23 -7.00
C ASN A 139 14.24 12.46 -8.13
N ALA A 140 15.22 11.56 -8.30
CA ALA A 140 16.16 11.62 -9.43
C ALA A 140 15.49 11.30 -10.79
N LEU A 141 14.42 10.51 -10.81
CA LEU A 141 13.65 10.22 -12.03
C LEU A 141 12.67 11.34 -12.41
N LEU A 142 12.13 12.09 -11.44
CA LEU A 142 11.05 13.07 -11.69
C LEU A 142 11.35 14.03 -12.85
N LYS A 143 12.53 14.65 -12.89
CA LYS A 143 12.90 15.58 -13.98
C LYS A 143 12.85 14.91 -15.36
N THR A 144 13.21 13.63 -15.44
CA THR A 144 13.22 12.86 -16.69
C THR A 144 11.82 12.37 -17.09
N LEU A 145 10.92 12.20 -16.13
CA LEU A 145 9.51 11.90 -16.39
C LEU A 145 8.71 13.16 -16.76
N GLU A 146 9.16 14.35 -16.35
CA GLU A 146 8.58 15.64 -16.74
C GLU A 146 9.01 16.07 -18.15
N GLU A 147 10.30 15.99 -18.45
CA GLU A 147 10.89 16.41 -19.72
C GLU A 147 11.69 15.26 -20.38
N PRO A 148 11.04 14.14 -20.75
CA PRO A 148 11.70 13.00 -21.36
C PRO A 148 12.21 13.32 -22.78
N PRO A 149 13.38 12.80 -23.20
CA PRO A 149 13.77 12.79 -24.61
C PRO A 149 12.68 12.13 -25.48
N PRO A 150 12.44 12.60 -26.72
CA PRO A 150 11.30 12.16 -27.55
C PRO A 150 11.38 10.68 -27.99
N TYR A 151 12.53 10.04 -27.78
CA TYR A 151 12.78 8.62 -28.05
C TYR A 151 12.77 7.75 -26.77
N ALA A 152 12.73 8.33 -25.57
CA ALA A 152 12.76 7.60 -24.32
C ALA A 152 11.33 7.23 -23.88
N ILE A 153 11.09 5.96 -23.55
CA ILE A 153 9.81 5.48 -23.02
C ILE A 153 10.04 4.68 -21.75
N PHE A 154 9.33 5.04 -20.67
CA PHE A 154 9.38 4.37 -19.38
C PHE A 154 8.18 3.44 -19.19
N VAL A 155 8.44 2.25 -18.67
CA VAL A 155 7.42 1.30 -18.21
C VAL A 155 7.77 0.90 -16.78
N LEU A 156 7.10 1.51 -15.83
CA LEU A 156 7.24 1.24 -14.40
C LEU A 156 6.25 0.13 -14.03
N ALA A 157 6.72 -0.99 -13.49
CA ALA A 157 5.86 -2.08 -13.02
C ALA A 157 5.89 -2.20 -11.50
N THR A 158 4.75 -2.49 -10.88
CA THR A 158 4.63 -2.64 -9.42
C THR A 158 3.51 -3.60 -9.01
N THR A 159 3.72 -4.40 -7.96
CA THR A 159 2.65 -5.02 -7.16
C THR A 159 1.92 -4.00 -6.28
N GLU A 160 2.66 -3.06 -5.68
CA GLU A 160 2.18 -2.11 -4.69
C GLU A 160 2.04 -0.69 -5.28
N ALA A 161 0.90 -0.42 -5.91
CA ALA A 161 0.61 0.88 -6.51
C ALA A 161 0.66 2.05 -5.51
N HIS A 162 0.30 1.78 -4.25
CA HIS A 162 0.17 2.80 -3.21
C HIS A 162 1.52 3.27 -2.64
N LYS A 163 2.60 2.48 -2.82
CA LYS A 163 3.97 2.86 -2.44
C LYS A 163 4.64 3.77 -3.48
N VAL A 164 4.09 3.86 -4.70
CA VAL A 164 4.62 4.75 -5.74
C VAL A 164 4.18 6.19 -5.44
N PRO A 165 5.11 7.17 -5.36
CA PRO A 165 4.76 8.55 -5.08
C PRO A 165 3.74 9.13 -6.07
N ALA A 166 2.75 9.86 -5.57
CA ALA A 166 1.71 10.47 -6.40
C ALA A 166 2.27 11.43 -7.47
N THR A 167 3.42 12.04 -7.21
CA THR A 167 4.19 12.86 -8.17
C THR A 167 4.64 12.06 -9.39
N VAL A 168 5.08 10.81 -9.19
CA VAL A 168 5.46 9.88 -10.28
C VAL A 168 4.20 9.34 -10.96
N ALA A 169 3.24 8.86 -10.18
CA ALA A 169 2.03 8.22 -10.69
C ALA A 169 1.14 9.16 -11.53
N SER A 170 1.17 10.48 -11.26
CA SER A 170 0.45 11.51 -12.03
C SER A 170 1.10 11.84 -13.38
N ARG A 171 2.40 11.53 -13.57
CA ARG A 171 3.15 11.71 -14.83
C ARG A 171 3.10 10.47 -15.73
N CYS A 172 2.55 9.36 -15.23
CA CYS A 172 2.48 8.09 -15.95
C CYS A 172 1.06 7.76 -16.42
N GLN A 173 0.93 7.14 -17.61
CA GLN A 173 -0.33 6.51 -18.00
C GLN A 173 -0.52 5.22 -17.19
N GLN A 174 -1.50 5.21 -16.28
CA GLN A 174 -1.73 4.09 -15.36
C GLN A 174 -2.56 2.98 -16.02
N HIS A 175 -2.12 1.74 -15.86
CA HIS A 175 -2.82 0.53 -16.29
C HIS A 175 -2.89 -0.47 -15.15
N ILE A 176 -4.12 -0.81 -14.73
CA ILE A 176 -4.38 -1.72 -13.61
C ILE A 176 -4.56 -3.14 -14.16
N PHE A 177 -3.61 -4.02 -13.83
CA PHE A 177 -3.64 -5.46 -14.07
C PHE A 177 -4.44 -6.15 -12.97
N ARG A 178 -5.26 -7.14 -13.35
CA ARG A 178 -6.17 -7.86 -12.43
C ARG A 178 -5.74 -9.32 -12.29
N ARG A 179 -6.14 -9.99 -11.19
CA ARG A 179 -6.03 -11.46 -11.08
C ARG A 179 -6.80 -12.10 -12.24
N ILE A 180 -6.19 -13.06 -12.93
CA ILE A 180 -6.79 -13.71 -14.10
C ILE A 180 -7.92 -14.64 -13.64
N ALA A 181 -9.03 -14.68 -14.38
CA ALA A 181 -10.18 -15.50 -14.01
C ALA A 181 -9.87 -17.00 -14.13
N LEU A 182 -10.38 -17.82 -13.21
CA LEU A 182 -10.14 -19.27 -13.17
C LEU A 182 -10.42 -19.97 -14.53
N PRO A 183 -11.52 -19.71 -15.25
CA PRO A 183 -11.77 -20.36 -16.54
C PRO A 183 -10.72 -20.03 -17.60
N GLU A 184 -10.24 -18.79 -17.63
CA GLU A 184 -9.21 -18.34 -18.57
C GLU A 184 -7.83 -18.98 -18.25
N MET A 185 -7.50 -19.11 -16.96
CA MET A 185 -6.28 -19.83 -16.54
C MET A 185 -6.35 -21.31 -16.94
N VAL A 186 -7.47 -21.98 -16.64
CA VAL A 186 -7.66 -23.40 -16.98
C VAL A 186 -7.60 -23.61 -18.49
N GLN A 187 -8.19 -22.73 -19.30
CA GLN A 187 -8.07 -22.81 -20.76
C GLN A 187 -6.62 -22.64 -21.20
N ARG A 188 -5.90 -21.63 -20.67
CA ARG A 188 -4.50 -21.41 -21.03
C ARG A 188 -3.60 -22.59 -20.65
N LEU A 189 -3.84 -23.22 -19.49
CA LEU A 189 -3.11 -24.43 -19.09
C LEU A 189 -3.41 -25.61 -20.03
N LYS A 190 -4.66 -25.80 -20.47
CA LYS A 190 -5.03 -26.81 -21.48
C LYS A 190 -4.30 -26.59 -22.81
N ASP A 191 -4.22 -25.34 -23.27
CA ASP A 191 -3.50 -24.99 -24.51
C ASP A 191 -2.01 -25.36 -24.41
N ILE A 192 -1.40 -25.08 -23.24
CA ILE A 192 0.00 -25.41 -22.95
C ILE A 192 0.21 -26.93 -22.91
N THR A 193 -0.57 -27.67 -22.13
CA THR A 193 -0.41 -29.14 -22.01
C THR A 193 -0.66 -29.85 -23.34
N GLY A 194 -1.66 -29.40 -24.11
CA GLY A 194 -1.96 -29.96 -25.43
C GLY A 194 -0.84 -29.75 -26.43
N ALA A 195 -0.20 -28.56 -26.44
CA ALA A 195 0.90 -28.26 -27.34
C ALA A 195 2.25 -28.89 -26.93
N GLU A 196 2.45 -29.19 -25.64
CA GLU A 196 3.60 -29.99 -25.16
C GLU A 196 3.36 -31.51 -25.29
N GLY A 197 2.16 -31.95 -25.65
CA GLY A 197 1.80 -33.38 -25.71
C GLY A 197 1.65 -34.05 -24.33
N LEU A 198 1.43 -33.27 -23.28
CA LEU A 198 1.30 -33.75 -21.90
C LEU A 198 -0.11 -34.30 -21.64
N VAL A 199 -0.18 -35.53 -21.15
CA VAL A 199 -1.43 -36.16 -20.72
C VAL A 199 -1.75 -35.72 -19.29
N VAL A 200 -2.72 -34.82 -19.13
CA VAL A 200 -3.09 -34.23 -17.84
C VAL A 200 -4.60 -34.28 -17.64
N GLU A 201 -5.04 -34.77 -16.48
CA GLU A 201 -6.47 -34.78 -16.13
C GLU A 201 -7.03 -33.34 -15.99
N PRO A 202 -8.26 -33.05 -16.48
CA PRO A 202 -8.85 -31.72 -16.34
C PRO A 202 -8.92 -31.19 -14.90
N ALA A 203 -9.10 -32.09 -13.92
CA ALA A 203 -9.14 -31.75 -12.51
C ALA A 203 -7.79 -31.25 -11.95
N VAL A 204 -6.66 -31.73 -12.50
CA VAL A 204 -5.31 -31.22 -12.15
C VAL A 204 -5.18 -29.77 -12.59
N LEU A 205 -5.64 -29.43 -13.80
CA LEU A 205 -5.57 -28.07 -14.33
C LEU A 205 -6.43 -27.10 -13.52
N GLU A 206 -7.60 -27.54 -13.05
CA GLU A 206 -8.41 -26.78 -12.09
C GLU A 206 -7.73 -26.61 -10.73
N LEU A 207 -7.11 -27.67 -10.19
CA LEU A 207 -6.38 -27.62 -8.91
C LEU A 207 -5.23 -26.60 -8.97
N VAL A 208 -4.38 -26.70 -10.00
CA VAL A 208 -3.25 -25.79 -10.23
C VAL A 208 -3.72 -24.35 -10.39
N ALA A 209 -4.73 -24.11 -11.23
CA ALA A 209 -5.24 -22.77 -11.47
C ALA A 209 -5.89 -22.14 -10.22
N ARG A 210 -6.57 -22.94 -9.38
CA ARG A 210 -7.09 -22.49 -8.07
C ARG A 210 -5.97 -22.14 -7.10
N GLN A 211 -4.96 -23.02 -6.95
CA GLN A 211 -3.82 -22.78 -6.05
C GLN A 211 -3.02 -21.54 -6.45
N SER A 212 -2.97 -21.22 -7.74
CA SER A 212 -2.23 -20.08 -8.27
C SER A 212 -2.98 -18.74 -8.17
N THR A 213 -4.21 -18.75 -7.65
CA THR A 213 -4.98 -17.55 -7.25
C THR A 213 -5.06 -16.40 -8.28
N GLY A 214 -5.01 -16.69 -9.58
CA GLY A 214 -5.03 -15.64 -10.63
C GLY A 214 -3.66 -15.20 -11.17
N SER A 215 -2.57 -15.81 -10.68
CA SER A 215 -1.21 -15.68 -11.24
C SER A 215 -0.95 -16.76 -12.28
N LEU A 216 -0.80 -16.38 -13.55
CA LEU A 216 -0.48 -17.35 -14.61
C LEU A 216 0.99 -17.81 -14.55
N ARG A 217 1.90 -16.97 -14.04
CA ARG A 217 3.31 -17.35 -13.84
C ARG A 217 3.44 -18.51 -12.86
N ASP A 218 2.74 -18.41 -11.73
CA ASP A 218 2.86 -19.41 -10.67
C ASP A 218 2.08 -20.69 -11.06
N ALA A 219 0.98 -20.57 -11.82
CA ALA A 219 0.28 -21.72 -12.42
C ALA A 219 1.14 -22.54 -13.40
N ILE A 220 1.87 -21.88 -14.29
CA ILE A 220 2.79 -22.56 -15.21
C ILE A 220 3.96 -23.17 -14.43
N SER A 221 4.43 -22.50 -13.36
CA SER A 221 5.56 -22.99 -12.54
C SER A 221 5.17 -24.23 -11.71
N LEU A 222 3.96 -24.25 -11.14
CA LEU A 222 3.40 -25.43 -10.46
C LEU A 222 3.17 -26.58 -11.46
N LEU A 223 2.69 -26.30 -12.66
CA LEU A 223 2.57 -27.32 -13.72
C LEU A 223 3.95 -27.91 -14.11
N ASP A 224 4.98 -27.07 -14.24
CA ASP A 224 6.36 -27.49 -14.56
C ASP A 224 6.92 -28.41 -13.44
N GLN A 225 6.67 -28.08 -12.18
CA GLN A 225 7.02 -28.91 -11.01
C GLN A 225 6.28 -30.25 -11.01
N LEU A 226 4.99 -30.27 -11.36
CA LEU A 226 4.21 -31.51 -11.47
C LEU A 226 4.72 -32.41 -12.59
N VAL A 227 5.01 -31.84 -13.77
CA VAL A 227 5.61 -32.57 -14.91
C VAL A 227 7.01 -33.10 -14.56
N ALA A 228 7.82 -32.35 -13.81
CA ALA A 228 9.16 -32.78 -13.40
C ALA A 228 9.17 -33.87 -12.31
N SER A 229 8.08 -34.00 -11.53
CA SER A 229 7.96 -34.97 -10.43
C SER A 229 7.19 -36.24 -10.79
N THR A 230 6.49 -36.26 -11.94
CA THR A 230 5.65 -37.38 -12.36
C THR A 230 6.05 -37.89 -13.74
N GLU A 231 6.44 -39.16 -13.83
CA GLU A 231 6.61 -39.82 -15.13
C GLU A 231 5.25 -40.25 -15.71
N GLY A 232 4.92 -39.74 -16.91
CA GLY A 232 3.73 -40.14 -17.66
C GLY A 232 2.52 -39.23 -17.47
N ALA A 233 1.35 -39.82 -17.22
CA ALA A 233 0.09 -39.09 -17.13
C ALA A 233 -0.10 -38.45 -15.74
N LEU A 234 -0.43 -37.17 -15.70
CA LEU A 234 -0.67 -36.42 -14.47
C LEU A 234 -2.11 -36.61 -13.97
N THR A 235 -2.25 -37.38 -12.89
CA THR A 235 -3.52 -37.63 -12.20
C THR A 235 -3.78 -36.64 -11.07
N LEU A 236 -5.05 -36.47 -10.70
CA LEU A 236 -5.44 -35.61 -9.57
C LEU A 236 -4.75 -36.01 -8.26
N GLN A 237 -4.59 -37.30 -7.99
CA GLN A 237 -3.98 -37.80 -6.75
C GLN A 237 -2.49 -37.43 -6.65
N GLN A 238 -1.74 -37.52 -7.75
CA GLN A 238 -0.33 -37.09 -7.80
C GLN A 238 -0.23 -35.56 -7.68
N ALA A 239 -1.11 -34.81 -8.34
CA ALA A 239 -1.13 -33.36 -8.21
C ALA A 239 -1.46 -32.91 -6.78
N GLN A 240 -2.38 -33.61 -6.11
CA GLN A 240 -2.70 -33.38 -4.69
C GLN A 240 -1.54 -33.73 -3.76
N SER A 241 -0.76 -34.79 -4.01
CA SER A 241 0.37 -35.12 -3.14
C SER A 241 1.49 -34.05 -3.21
N VAL A 242 1.79 -33.53 -4.40
CA VAL A 242 2.84 -32.52 -4.59
C VAL A 242 2.38 -31.10 -4.19
N VAL A 243 1.18 -30.68 -4.64
CA VAL A 243 0.65 -29.34 -4.30
C VAL A 243 0.17 -29.27 -2.85
N GLY A 244 -0.38 -30.38 -2.33
CA GLY A 244 -0.80 -30.50 -0.94
C GLY A 244 0.37 -30.48 0.02
N SER A 245 1.42 -31.27 -0.20
CA SER A 245 2.57 -31.36 0.72
C SER A 245 3.27 -30.02 0.95
N ALA A 246 3.45 -29.18 -0.07
CA ALA A 246 4.07 -27.86 0.09
C ALA A 246 3.20 -26.92 0.95
N ASN A 247 1.89 -26.90 0.75
CA ASN A 247 0.97 -26.09 1.55
C ASN A 247 0.82 -26.65 2.97
N GLU A 248 0.81 -27.97 3.13
CA GLU A 248 0.80 -28.64 4.44
C GLU A 248 2.08 -28.36 5.24
N GLN A 249 3.25 -28.29 4.61
CA GLN A 249 4.50 -27.87 5.26
C GLN A 249 4.43 -26.44 5.76
N LEU A 250 3.90 -25.50 4.96
CA LEU A 250 3.72 -24.10 5.35
C LEU A 250 2.74 -23.96 6.52
N LEU A 251 1.61 -24.67 6.48
CA LEU A 251 0.62 -24.72 7.56
C LEU A 251 1.18 -25.37 8.83
N ALA A 252 1.95 -26.46 8.71
CA ALA A 252 2.63 -27.11 9.82
C ALA A 252 3.65 -26.19 10.49
N ALA A 253 4.47 -25.48 9.70
CA ALA A 253 5.44 -24.51 10.19
C ALA A 253 4.76 -23.33 10.91
N LEU A 254 3.64 -22.82 10.37
CA LEU A 254 2.87 -21.74 10.99
C LEU A 254 2.24 -22.19 12.33
N VAL A 255 1.67 -23.40 12.38
CA VAL A 255 1.09 -23.96 13.61
C VAL A 255 2.18 -24.31 14.63
N GLN A 256 3.37 -24.74 14.21
CA GLN A 256 4.54 -24.87 15.09
C GLN A 256 4.98 -23.50 15.63
N ALA A 257 4.99 -22.45 14.80
CA ALA A 257 5.32 -21.10 15.25
C ALA A 257 4.29 -20.53 16.26
N LEU A 258 2.99 -20.87 16.11
CA LEU A 258 1.97 -20.60 17.14
C LEU A 258 2.25 -21.36 18.46
N ALA A 259 2.70 -22.61 18.37
CA ALA A 259 3.00 -23.45 19.54
C ALA A 259 4.21 -22.91 20.32
N ASP A 260 5.27 -22.57 19.60
CA ASP A 260 6.55 -22.09 20.14
C ASP A 260 6.53 -20.58 20.50
N ASP A 261 5.39 -19.89 20.36
CA ASP A 261 5.22 -18.45 20.58
C ASP A 261 6.13 -17.55 19.71
N ARG A 262 6.51 -18.05 18.52
CA ARG A 262 7.43 -17.37 17.59
C ARG A 262 6.68 -16.47 16.63
N THR A 263 6.07 -15.41 17.16
CA THR A 263 5.26 -14.45 16.40
C THR A 263 5.96 -13.91 15.15
N ALA A 264 7.25 -13.58 15.23
CA ALA A 264 8.01 -13.07 14.07
C ALA A 264 8.04 -14.10 12.92
N ALA A 265 8.44 -15.35 13.21
CA ALA A 265 8.45 -16.42 12.21
C ALA A 265 7.05 -16.72 11.65
N GLY A 266 5.99 -16.61 12.48
CA GLY A 266 4.61 -16.74 12.01
C GLY A 266 4.19 -15.61 11.06
N LEU A 267 4.64 -14.38 11.30
CA LEU A 267 4.40 -13.24 10.39
C LEU A 267 5.17 -13.42 9.07
N ASP A 268 6.42 -13.88 9.13
CA ASP A 268 7.22 -14.18 7.95
C ASP A 268 6.56 -15.27 7.08
N LEU A 269 6.02 -16.34 7.69
CA LEU A 269 5.27 -17.39 6.98
C LEU A 269 3.94 -16.90 6.38
N ILE A 270 3.25 -15.96 7.04
CA ILE A 270 2.06 -15.31 6.47
C ILE A 270 2.47 -14.46 5.26
N ASN A 271 3.52 -13.65 5.36
CA ASN A 271 4.05 -12.86 4.25
C ASN A 271 4.48 -13.75 3.08
N GLU A 272 5.19 -14.85 3.35
CA GLU A 272 5.58 -15.83 2.33
C GLU A 272 4.36 -16.38 1.60
N ALA A 273 3.29 -16.76 2.32
CA ALA A 273 2.04 -17.20 1.72
C ALA A 273 1.42 -16.14 0.80
N MET A 274 1.48 -14.86 1.20
CA MET A 274 0.93 -13.74 0.42
C MET A 274 1.80 -13.39 -0.80
N ASP A 275 3.12 -13.51 -0.70
CA ASP A 275 4.09 -13.29 -1.79
C ASP A 275 4.06 -14.41 -2.84
N GLN A 276 3.68 -15.62 -2.43
CA GLN A 276 3.26 -16.72 -3.30
C GLN A 276 1.87 -16.48 -3.94
N GLY A 277 1.20 -15.37 -3.57
CA GLY A 277 -0.05 -14.89 -4.16
C GLY A 277 -1.32 -15.35 -3.44
N THR A 278 -1.22 -16.25 -2.46
CA THR A 278 -2.33 -16.94 -1.80
C THR A 278 -3.40 -15.97 -1.32
N ASP A 279 -4.69 -16.31 -1.51
CA ASP A 279 -5.79 -15.47 -1.04
C ASP A 279 -5.86 -15.53 0.50
N PRO A 280 -5.87 -14.38 1.22
CA PRO A 280 -5.87 -14.37 2.68
C PRO A 280 -7.03 -15.15 3.32
N ARG A 281 -8.22 -15.18 2.68
CA ARG A 281 -9.40 -15.89 3.20
C ARG A 281 -9.37 -17.38 2.88
N GLN A 282 -8.71 -17.77 1.80
CA GLN A 282 -8.40 -19.17 1.50
C GLN A 282 -7.36 -19.69 2.50
N PHE A 283 -6.29 -18.94 2.74
CA PHE A 283 -5.26 -19.30 3.71
C PHE A 283 -5.81 -19.37 5.13
N ALA A 284 -6.63 -18.39 5.56
CA ALA A 284 -7.36 -18.43 6.82
C ALA A 284 -8.16 -19.74 7.01
N ARG A 285 -8.91 -20.17 5.98
CA ARG A 285 -9.66 -21.44 6.02
C ARG A 285 -8.75 -22.65 6.10
N GLN A 286 -7.67 -22.67 5.32
CA GLN A 286 -6.69 -23.77 5.36
C GLN A 286 -6.03 -23.90 6.74
N ILE A 287 -5.73 -22.78 7.42
CA ILE A 287 -5.24 -22.77 8.81
C ILE A 287 -6.29 -23.35 9.77
N VAL A 288 -7.56 -22.95 9.64
CA VAL A 288 -8.66 -23.46 10.49
C VAL A 288 -8.88 -24.97 10.26
N ASP A 289 -8.84 -25.44 9.02
CA ASP A 289 -8.97 -26.86 8.67
C ASP A 289 -7.78 -27.69 9.21
N TYR A 290 -6.55 -27.16 9.13
CA TYR A 290 -5.36 -27.79 9.69
C TYR A 290 -5.40 -27.85 11.23
N LEU A 291 -5.74 -26.74 11.90
CA LEU A 291 -5.94 -26.69 13.36
C LEU A 291 -7.06 -27.65 13.82
N ARG A 292 -8.13 -27.79 13.03
CA ARG A 292 -9.17 -28.80 13.26
C ARG A 292 -8.62 -30.22 13.14
N GLY A 293 -7.72 -30.49 12.18
CA GLY A 293 -7.00 -31.76 12.05
C GLY A 293 -6.18 -32.08 13.32
N VAL A 294 -5.38 -31.13 13.80
CA VAL A 294 -4.61 -31.24 15.05
C VAL A 294 -5.52 -31.50 16.26
N MET A 295 -6.66 -30.78 16.36
CA MET A 295 -7.66 -30.99 17.40
C MET A 295 -8.27 -32.39 17.37
N LEU A 296 -8.63 -32.91 16.19
CA LEU A 296 -9.19 -34.25 16.04
C LEU A 296 -8.17 -35.35 16.42
N CYS A 297 -6.89 -35.13 16.12
CA CYS A 297 -5.80 -35.98 16.60
C CYS A 297 -5.70 -35.95 18.13
N LYS A 298 -5.77 -34.77 18.77
CA LYS A 298 -5.73 -34.64 20.25
C LYS A 298 -6.90 -35.33 20.95
N VAL A 299 -8.10 -35.32 20.35
CA VAL A 299 -9.32 -35.95 20.89
C VAL A 299 -9.36 -37.47 20.62
N GLY A 300 -8.36 -38.04 19.93
CA GLY A 300 -8.29 -39.47 19.64
C GLY A 300 -9.13 -39.92 18.42
N HIS A 301 -9.68 -38.98 17.64
CA HIS A 301 -10.49 -39.27 16.45
C HIS A 301 -9.67 -39.41 15.17
N ALA A 302 -8.41 -39.86 15.28
CA ALA A 302 -7.42 -39.89 14.20
C ALA A 302 -7.83 -40.71 12.95
N GLN A 303 -8.73 -41.69 13.09
CA GLN A 303 -9.22 -42.47 11.93
C GLN A 303 -10.09 -41.65 10.96
N GLY A 304 -10.64 -40.50 11.39
CA GLY A 304 -11.38 -39.60 10.51
C GLY A 304 -10.48 -38.67 9.68
N THR A 305 -9.28 -38.33 10.18
CA THR A 305 -8.32 -37.43 9.53
C THR A 305 -7.35 -38.16 8.60
N ALA A 306 -6.97 -39.41 8.94
CA ALA A 306 -6.08 -40.26 8.14
C ALA A 306 -6.67 -40.65 6.76
N ALA A 307 -7.98 -40.52 6.56
CA ALA A 307 -8.63 -40.74 5.27
C ALA A 307 -8.55 -39.53 4.32
N GLN A 308 -8.02 -38.39 4.78
CA GLN A 308 -8.02 -37.11 4.05
C GLN A 308 -6.62 -36.50 3.83
N HIS A 309 -5.60 -36.98 4.55
CA HIS A 309 -4.22 -36.47 4.51
C HIS A 309 -3.22 -37.63 4.38
N ALA A 310 -1.98 -37.33 3.97
CA ALA A 310 -0.94 -38.34 3.92
C ALA A 310 -0.58 -38.90 5.33
N SER A 311 0.03 -40.08 5.36
CA SER A 311 0.50 -40.73 6.59
C SER A 311 1.41 -39.83 7.42
N ASP A 312 2.30 -39.13 6.74
CA ASP A 312 3.37 -38.35 7.36
C ASP A 312 2.80 -37.06 7.98
N THR A 313 1.88 -36.40 7.27
CA THR A 313 1.10 -35.26 7.76
C THR A 313 0.35 -35.60 9.04
N THR A 314 -0.21 -36.81 9.13
CA THR A 314 -0.92 -37.28 10.34
C THR A 314 0.02 -37.41 11.53
N ALA A 315 1.27 -37.84 11.33
CA ALA A 315 2.28 -37.89 12.39
C ALA A 315 2.71 -36.49 12.85
N THR A 316 2.90 -35.53 11.92
CA THR A 316 3.18 -34.13 12.26
C THR A 316 2.04 -33.48 13.05
N MET A 317 0.78 -33.71 12.64
CA MET A 317 -0.40 -33.22 13.37
C MET A 317 -0.50 -33.83 14.78
N GLN A 318 -0.11 -35.09 14.97
CA GLN A 318 -0.07 -35.72 16.29
C GLN A 318 1.03 -35.15 17.18
N ALA A 319 2.21 -34.85 16.64
CA ALA A 319 3.26 -34.15 17.38
C ALA A 319 2.79 -32.75 17.82
N LEU A 320 2.23 -31.95 16.91
CA LEU A 320 1.66 -30.63 17.21
C LEU A 320 0.53 -30.69 18.25
N ALA A 321 -0.30 -31.75 18.22
CA ALA A 321 -1.38 -31.95 19.19
C ALA A 321 -0.89 -32.13 20.64
N ALA A 322 0.38 -32.47 20.85
CA ALA A 322 0.99 -32.53 22.19
C ALA A 322 1.29 -31.13 22.76
N HIS A 323 1.56 -30.13 21.92
CA HIS A 323 1.98 -28.79 22.34
C HIS A 323 0.82 -27.84 22.71
N PHE A 324 -0.40 -28.08 22.20
CA PHE A 324 -1.55 -27.20 22.45
C PHE A 324 -2.62 -27.84 23.34
N ASP A 325 -3.23 -27.08 24.23
CA ASP A 325 -4.46 -27.46 24.91
C ASP A 325 -5.71 -27.33 24.02
N LEU A 326 -6.80 -28.04 24.37
CA LEU A 326 -8.05 -27.98 23.61
C LEU A 326 -8.66 -26.57 23.57
N ALA A 327 -8.54 -25.81 24.67
CA ALA A 327 -8.94 -24.41 24.74
C ALA A 327 -8.10 -23.51 23.82
N GLN A 328 -6.79 -23.78 23.73
CA GLN A 328 -5.86 -23.06 22.86
C GLN A 328 -6.16 -23.32 21.38
N LEU A 329 -6.37 -24.59 20.98
CA LEU A 329 -6.77 -24.94 19.60
C LEU A 329 -8.10 -24.29 19.22
N THR A 330 -9.09 -24.32 20.12
CA THR A 330 -10.40 -23.68 19.89
C THR A 330 -10.28 -22.16 19.74
N ALA A 331 -9.38 -21.53 20.50
CA ALA A 331 -9.12 -20.10 20.43
C ALA A 331 -8.39 -19.70 19.13
N ALA A 332 -7.36 -20.45 18.74
CA ALA A 332 -6.66 -20.28 17.47
C ALA A 332 -7.61 -20.43 16.27
N MET A 333 -8.43 -21.50 16.26
CA MET A 333 -9.45 -21.69 15.23
C MET A 333 -10.40 -20.50 15.13
N ARG A 334 -10.93 -19.98 16.26
CA ARG A 334 -11.82 -18.81 16.25
C ARG A 334 -11.16 -17.55 15.70
N ALA A 335 -9.90 -17.28 16.05
CA ALA A 335 -9.18 -16.10 15.59
C ALA A 335 -8.97 -16.12 14.07
N PHE A 336 -8.52 -17.25 13.50
CA PHE A 336 -8.32 -17.37 12.05
C PHE A 336 -9.63 -17.49 11.26
N ASP A 337 -10.66 -18.13 11.83
CA ASP A 337 -12.00 -18.21 11.25
C ASP A 337 -12.66 -16.82 11.13
N GLU A 338 -12.50 -15.95 12.14
CA GLU A 338 -12.97 -14.56 12.05
C GLU A 338 -12.16 -13.73 11.04
N ALA A 339 -10.82 -13.89 11.02
CA ALA A 339 -9.98 -13.27 9.99
C ALA A 339 -10.39 -13.70 8.56
N GLY A 340 -10.83 -14.94 8.37
CA GLY A 340 -11.38 -15.44 7.11
C GLY A 340 -12.76 -14.89 6.74
N ARG A 341 -13.56 -14.44 7.73
CA ARG A 341 -14.88 -13.82 7.54
C ARG A 341 -14.83 -12.33 7.24
N GLU A 342 -13.78 -11.63 7.66
CA GLU A 342 -13.67 -10.18 7.54
C GLU A 342 -13.89 -9.73 6.08
N ARG A 343 -15.08 -9.17 5.82
CA ARG A 343 -15.51 -8.82 4.45
C ARG A 343 -14.90 -7.50 4.01
N ARG A 344 -14.62 -6.60 4.96
CA ARG A 344 -13.94 -5.33 4.71
C ARG A 344 -12.45 -5.59 4.62
N GLY A 345 -12.01 -6.02 3.44
CA GLY A 345 -10.60 -5.94 3.09
C GLY A 345 -10.15 -4.49 3.28
N GLY A 346 -9.32 -4.25 4.29
CA GLY A 346 -8.67 -2.96 4.49
C GLY A 346 -7.70 -2.67 3.36
N TRP A 347 -7.00 -1.54 3.45
CA TRP A 347 -5.91 -1.22 2.54
C TRP A 347 -4.82 -2.32 2.48
N LEU A 348 -4.65 -3.08 3.57
CA LEU A 348 -3.80 -4.27 3.64
C LEU A 348 -4.66 -5.53 3.82
N ALA A 349 -4.61 -6.46 2.86
CA ALA A 349 -5.50 -7.63 2.82
C ALA A 349 -5.11 -8.76 3.79
N GLN A 350 -3.85 -8.78 4.23
CA GLN A 350 -3.25 -9.75 5.15
C GLN A 350 -3.38 -9.37 6.63
N LEU A 351 -3.68 -8.11 6.94
CA LEU A 351 -3.81 -7.60 8.31
C LEU A 351 -4.74 -8.44 9.22
N PRO A 352 -5.89 -9.00 8.76
CA PRO A 352 -6.71 -9.86 9.61
C PRO A 352 -5.98 -11.14 10.07
N LEU A 353 -5.11 -11.73 9.23
CA LEU A 353 -4.32 -12.91 9.57
C LEU A 353 -3.22 -12.57 10.59
N GLU A 354 -2.53 -11.45 10.39
CA GLU A 354 -1.51 -10.93 11.31
C GLU A 354 -2.11 -10.66 12.70
N LEU A 355 -3.29 -10.01 12.73
CA LEU A 355 -4.03 -9.76 13.97
C LEU A 355 -4.55 -11.04 14.61
N ALA A 356 -4.93 -12.06 13.84
CA ALA A 356 -5.28 -13.38 14.39
C ALA A 356 -4.06 -14.06 15.04
N LEU A 357 -2.92 -14.06 14.37
CA LEU A 357 -1.65 -14.60 14.88
C LEU A 357 -1.19 -13.88 16.17
N LEU A 358 -1.41 -12.57 16.27
CA LEU A 358 -1.07 -11.79 17.47
C LEU A 358 -2.05 -12.02 18.63
N ASN A 359 -3.34 -12.12 18.34
CA ASN A 359 -4.39 -12.06 19.37
C ASN A 359 -5.04 -13.40 19.72
N TRP A 360 -4.71 -14.52 19.07
CA TRP A 360 -5.41 -15.80 19.30
C TRP A 360 -5.44 -16.25 20.78
N ARG A 361 -4.45 -15.88 21.60
CA ARG A 361 -4.44 -16.19 23.03
C ARG A 361 -5.49 -15.40 23.83
N SER A 362 -5.91 -14.20 23.41
CA SER A 362 -6.99 -13.46 24.08
C SER A 362 -8.36 -14.15 23.90
N TYR A 363 -8.54 -14.89 22.80
CA TYR A 363 -9.73 -15.72 22.57
C TYR A 363 -9.80 -16.92 23.53
N ALA A 364 -8.68 -17.41 24.05
CA ALA A 364 -8.65 -18.48 25.05
C ALA A 364 -9.06 -17.98 26.44
N ALA A 365 -8.76 -16.71 26.76
CA ALA A 365 -9.11 -16.05 28.02
C ALA A 365 -10.59 -15.58 28.10
N GLY A 366 -11.42 -15.87 27.09
CA GLY A 366 -12.84 -15.49 27.08
C GLY A 366 -13.11 -14.00 26.83
N ALA A 367 -12.11 -13.21 26.44
CA ALA A 367 -12.22 -11.75 26.35
C ALA A 367 -13.02 -11.23 25.13
N HIS A 368 -13.34 -12.08 24.16
CA HIS A 368 -14.13 -11.72 22.97
C HIS A 368 -15.49 -12.39 22.93
N ALA A 369 -16.32 -12.08 23.94
CA ALA A 369 -17.77 -12.11 23.78
C ALA A 369 -18.18 -10.96 22.84
N HIS A 370 -18.05 -11.17 21.52
CA HIS A 370 -18.64 -10.25 20.54
C HIS A 370 -20.17 -10.25 20.70
N THR A 371 -20.68 -9.18 21.31
CA THR A 371 -22.10 -8.92 21.52
C THR A 371 -22.80 -8.52 20.21
N HIS A 372 -22.84 -9.46 19.25
CA HIS A 372 -23.83 -9.41 18.17
C HIS A 372 -25.17 -10.00 18.63
N ALA A 373 -25.77 -9.34 19.62
CA ALA A 373 -27.18 -9.45 19.92
C ALA A 373 -27.91 -8.29 19.22
N PRO A 374 -28.83 -8.54 18.27
CA PRO A 374 -29.65 -7.47 17.71
C PRO A 374 -30.55 -6.92 18.82
N ALA A 375 -30.50 -5.62 19.07
CA ALA A 375 -31.27 -4.96 20.11
C ALA A 375 -32.77 -4.91 19.76
N ALA A 376 -33.46 -6.03 20.02
CA ALA A 376 -34.91 -6.13 19.92
C ALA A 376 -35.58 -5.39 21.08
N LEU A 377 -35.81 -4.08 20.88
CA LEU A 377 -36.68 -3.28 21.76
C LEU A 377 -38.10 -3.88 21.75
N ARG A 378 -38.49 -4.51 22.86
CA ARG A 378 -39.91 -4.73 23.21
C ARG A 378 -40.29 -3.80 24.39
N PRO A 379 -41.48 -3.19 24.39
CA PRO A 379 -41.82 -2.13 25.33
C PRO A 379 -42.27 -2.67 26.68
N ALA A 380 -41.89 -1.98 27.76
CA ALA A 380 -42.52 -2.12 29.08
C ALA A 380 -43.74 -1.18 29.21
N ALA A 381 -44.73 -1.59 30.01
CA ALA A 381 -46.07 -1.02 29.98
C ALA A 381 -46.24 0.31 30.75
N ALA A 382 -47.23 1.10 30.33
CA ALA A 382 -47.82 2.23 31.07
C ALA A 382 -48.83 1.71 32.14
N ALA A 383 -49.42 2.46 33.07
CA ALA A 383 -49.59 3.91 33.31
C ALA A 383 -49.95 4.09 34.83
N PRO A 384 -50.67 5.13 35.34
CA PRO A 384 -50.92 6.52 34.88
C PRO A 384 -50.77 7.61 36.00
N LYS A 385 -50.76 8.90 35.65
CA LYS A 385 -51.39 10.04 36.38
C LYS A 385 -51.58 11.28 35.45
N PRO A 386 -52.46 12.27 35.75
CA PRO A 386 -53.22 12.96 34.68
C PRO A 386 -53.17 14.52 34.64
N ALA A 387 -53.74 15.07 33.54
CA ALA A 387 -54.30 16.42 33.31
C ALA A 387 -53.34 17.65 33.35
N ALA A 388 -53.08 18.35 32.22
CA ALA A 388 -53.85 19.46 31.60
C ALA A 388 -53.20 20.84 31.93
N ALA A 389 -53.19 21.90 31.10
CA ALA A 389 -53.88 22.22 29.84
C ALA A 389 -53.02 23.13 28.88
N GLN A 390 -53.50 23.39 27.66
CA GLN A 390 -52.94 24.36 26.68
C GLN A 390 -53.56 25.77 26.87
N PRO A 391 -53.00 26.90 26.34
CA PRO A 391 -53.11 27.30 24.91
C PRO A 391 -51.83 28.05 24.39
N ARG A 392 -51.66 28.63 23.18
CA ARG A 392 -52.41 28.70 21.90
C ARG A 392 -51.40 28.85 20.70
N VAL A 393 -51.83 29.34 19.53
CA VAL A 393 -51.02 29.56 18.29
C VAL A 393 -51.39 30.90 17.64
N GLN A 394 -50.44 31.65 17.03
CA GLN A 394 -50.46 32.18 15.63
C GLN A 394 -49.33 33.22 15.29
N PRO A 395 -49.03 33.47 13.99
CA PRO A 395 -47.71 33.95 13.50
C PRO A 395 -47.70 35.37 12.88
N VAL A 396 -46.50 35.90 12.56
CA VAL A 396 -46.30 37.14 11.77
C VAL A 396 -45.12 37.00 10.77
N ILE A 397 -45.15 37.81 9.70
CA ILE A 397 -44.34 37.78 8.47
C ILE A 397 -43.29 38.92 8.42
N ALA A 398 -42.15 38.65 7.77
CA ALA A 398 -41.14 39.52 7.11
C ALA A 398 -40.78 40.96 7.61
N ALA A 399 -39.48 41.28 7.59
CA ALA A 399 -38.90 42.48 6.94
C ALA A 399 -37.35 42.46 6.92
N GLU A 400 -36.75 43.22 5.99
CA GLU A 400 -35.30 43.42 5.77
C GLU A 400 -34.73 44.67 6.54
N PRO A 401 -33.41 44.97 6.51
CA PRO A 401 -32.72 45.77 7.54
C PRO A 401 -32.70 47.29 7.30
N PRO A 402 -32.10 48.08 8.23
CA PRO A 402 -30.91 48.86 7.80
C PRO A 402 -29.79 49.12 8.85
N SER A 403 -28.56 49.14 8.33
CA SER A 403 -27.47 50.14 8.49
C SER A 403 -27.16 50.91 9.80
N ALA A 404 -25.85 50.90 10.15
CA ALA A 404 -25.02 51.97 10.78
C ALA A 404 -25.36 52.45 12.22
N VAL A 405 -24.38 52.67 13.11
CA VAL A 405 -23.47 53.85 13.12
C VAL A 405 -22.13 53.56 13.82
N ARG A 406 -21.09 54.32 13.45
CA ARG A 406 -19.72 54.31 13.99
C ARG A 406 -19.63 54.72 15.47
N ALA A 407 -18.63 54.19 16.17
CA ALA A 407 -17.86 54.96 17.15
C ALA A 407 -16.37 54.57 17.04
N ALA A 408 -15.50 55.58 16.96
CA ALA A 408 -14.04 55.46 16.96
C ALA A 408 -13.48 56.46 17.99
N VAL A 409 -12.14 56.61 18.03
CA VAL A 409 -11.35 57.57 18.85
C VAL A 409 -11.02 57.05 20.27
N PRO A 410 -9.78 57.24 20.80
CA PRO A 410 -8.51 57.59 20.15
C PRO A 410 -7.38 56.56 20.38
N GLU A 411 -6.38 56.64 19.50
CA GLU A 411 -5.03 56.16 19.73
C GLU A 411 -4.28 57.14 20.67
N GLN A 412 -3.69 56.64 21.76
CA GLN A 412 -2.67 57.35 22.52
C GLN A 412 -1.47 56.42 22.75
N ALA A 413 -0.34 56.82 22.18
CA ALA A 413 0.92 56.12 22.34
C ALA A 413 1.52 56.35 23.74
N VAL A 414 1.85 55.26 24.42
CA VAL A 414 2.87 55.24 25.48
C VAL A 414 3.85 54.11 25.14
N ALA A 415 5.13 54.35 25.40
CA ALA A 415 6.23 53.70 24.70
C ALA A 415 6.44 52.20 25.01
N ALA A 416 7.12 51.56 24.06
CA ALA A 416 7.53 50.17 24.02
C ALA A 416 8.17 49.61 25.31
N ALA A 417 7.81 48.36 25.62
CA ALA A 417 8.72 47.35 26.14
C ALA A 417 8.72 46.18 25.12
N GLU A 418 9.90 45.69 24.75
CA GLU A 418 10.12 45.02 23.47
C GLU A 418 9.82 43.50 23.43
N VAL A 419 8.86 43.11 22.58
CA VAL A 419 8.63 41.71 22.15
C VAL A 419 9.89 40.99 21.61
N PRO A 420 10.85 41.65 20.94
CA PRO A 420 12.15 41.05 20.58
C PRO A 420 12.89 40.27 21.67
N GLU A 421 12.79 40.64 22.95
CA GLU A 421 13.62 40.04 23.99
C GLU A 421 13.16 38.61 24.38
N VAL A 422 11.85 38.37 24.42
CA VAL A 422 11.31 37.02 24.70
C VAL A 422 11.52 36.08 23.51
N SER A 423 11.44 36.59 22.28
CA SER A 423 11.76 35.80 21.07
C SER A 423 13.23 35.38 21.02
N ARG A 424 14.16 36.20 21.52
CA ARG A 424 15.59 35.84 21.66
C ARG A 424 15.84 34.76 22.71
N HIS A 425 15.05 34.74 23.79
CA HIS A 425 15.20 33.75 24.87
C HIS A 425 14.35 32.48 24.67
N TRP A 426 13.46 32.44 23.68
CA TRP A 426 12.65 31.26 23.36
C TRP A 426 13.46 29.95 23.15
N PRO A 427 14.65 29.94 22.51
CA PRO A 427 15.49 28.74 22.44
C PRO A 427 15.97 28.25 23.82
N VAL A 428 16.20 29.16 24.76
CA VAL A 428 16.62 28.84 26.15
C VAL A 428 15.44 28.28 26.95
N VAL A 429 14.22 28.82 26.75
CA VAL A 429 12.97 28.24 27.29
C VAL A 429 12.79 26.80 26.79
N LEU A 430 12.93 26.57 25.48
CA LEU A 430 12.84 25.23 24.88
C LEU A 430 13.89 24.26 25.44
N GLN A 431 15.10 24.74 25.72
CA GLN A 431 16.17 23.93 26.31
C GLN A 431 15.92 23.59 27.79
N ASN A 432 15.37 24.53 28.57
CA ASN A 432 14.99 24.29 29.96
C ASN A 432 13.79 23.33 30.10
N CYS A 433 12.81 23.39 29.18
CA CYS A 433 11.68 22.44 29.15
C CYS A 433 12.12 20.97 28.96
N LYS A 434 13.24 20.72 28.25
CA LYS A 434 13.80 19.37 28.09
C LYS A 434 14.22 18.73 29.42
N ALA A 435 14.59 19.53 30.42
CA ALA A 435 15.00 19.03 31.74
C ALA A 435 13.82 18.72 32.68
N LEU A 436 12.60 19.17 32.36
CA LEU A 436 11.44 19.12 33.26
C LEU A 436 10.41 18.03 32.87
N HIS A 437 10.26 17.70 31.58
CA HIS A 437 9.38 16.59 31.16
C HIS A 437 9.69 16.03 29.76
N HIS A 438 9.71 14.70 29.63
CA HIS A 438 10.15 13.99 28.42
C HIS A 438 9.32 14.28 27.15
N SER A 439 8.02 14.57 27.29
CA SER A 439 7.07 14.74 26.18
C SER A 439 6.70 16.20 25.86
N MET A 440 7.24 17.15 26.62
CA MET A 440 6.97 18.59 26.46
C MET A 440 7.68 19.24 25.26
N PRO A 441 8.93 18.89 24.90
CA PRO A 441 9.64 19.51 23.77
C PRO A 441 8.93 19.32 22.43
N ALA A 442 8.41 18.11 22.18
CA ALA A 442 7.71 17.76 20.93
C ALA A 442 6.36 18.48 20.78
N LEU A 443 5.73 18.92 21.87
CA LEU A 443 4.51 19.73 21.82
C LEU A 443 4.82 21.21 21.61
N LEU A 444 5.96 21.68 22.12
CA LEU A 444 6.42 23.07 22.00
C LEU A 444 6.99 23.43 20.63
N GLU A 445 7.42 22.44 19.82
CA GLU A 445 7.84 22.63 18.43
C GLU A 445 6.70 23.17 17.54
N TYR A 446 5.45 22.91 17.92
CA TYR A 446 4.23 23.41 17.27
C TYR A 446 3.72 24.74 17.85
N CYS A 447 4.47 25.35 18.77
CA CYS A 447 4.10 26.56 19.50
C CYS A 447 4.99 27.75 19.12
N SER A 448 4.38 28.87 18.77
CA SER A 448 5.08 30.13 18.50
C SER A 448 4.51 31.25 19.39
N PRO A 449 5.36 32.05 20.06
CA PRO A 449 4.87 33.21 20.81
C PRO A 449 4.30 34.24 19.83
N LEU A 450 3.01 34.54 19.95
CA LEU A 450 2.31 35.49 19.07
C LEU A 450 2.41 36.92 19.60
N ARG A 451 2.17 37.12 20.90
CA ARG A 451 2.15 38.44 21.55
C ARG A 451 2.23 38.29 23.07
N ILE A 452 2.68 39.34 23.75
CA ILE A 452 2.48 39.55 25.19
C ILE A 452 1.44 40.64 25.36
N ASP A 453 0.46 40.40 26.22
CA ASP A 453 -0.58 41.37 26.59
C ASP A 453 -0.59 41.53 28.11
N GLY A 454 0.05 42.61 28.58
CA GLY A 454 0.34 42.84 29.99
C GLY A 454 1.12 41.68 30.63
N ASP A 455 0.52 41.05 31.64
CA ASP A 455 1.08 39.90 32.39
C ASP A 455 0.74 38.54 31.74
N THR A 456 0.26 38.51 30.49
CA THR A 456 -0.17 37.27 29.79
C THR A 456 0.57 37.05 28.48
N LEU A 457 1.21 35.89 28.35
CA LEU A 457 1.83 35.40 27.12
C LEU A 457 0.81 34.61 26.27
N LEU A 458 0.60 35.03 25.02
CA LEU A 458 -0.22 34.34 24.03
C LEU A 458 0.64 33.44 23.16
N LEU A 459 0.40 32.14 23.24
CA LEU A 459 1.10 31.11 22.45
C LEU A 459 0.16 30.59 21.34
N GLY A 460 0.59 30.74 20.09
CA GLY A 460 -0.07 30.19 18.92
C GLY A 460 0.31 28.73 18.73
N VAL A 461 -0.68 27.83 18.70
CA VAL A 461 -0.49 26.40 18.51
C VAL A 461 -1.05 25.98 17.15
N THR A 462 -0.23 25.34 16.32
CA THR A 462 -0.61 24.97 14.94
C THR A 462 -1.56 23.77 14.87
N THR A 463 -1.49 22.85 15.85
CA THR A 463 -2.20 21.57 15.82
C THR A 463 -3.18 21.43 17.00
N ALA A 464 -4.44 21.10 16.71
CA ALA A 464 -5.50 20.96 17.73
C ALA A 464 -5.19 19.90 18.81
N PHE A 465 -4.46 18.83 18.46
CA PHE A 465 -3.97 17.82 19.40
C PHE A 465 -2.96 18.39 20.41
N ALA A 466 -2.05 19.26 19.97
CA ALA A 466 -1.10 19.91 20.85
C ALA A 466 -1.80 20.90 21.79
N LEU A 467 -2.82 21.63 21.29
CA LEU A 467 -3.65 22.51 22.11
C LEU A 467 -4.33 21.74 23.26
N GLN A 468 -5.00 20.61 22.98
CA GLN A 468 -5.66 19.81 24.03
C GLN A 468 -4.70 19.29 25.11
N LYS A 469 -3.44 18.95 24.76
CA LYS A 469 -2.45 18.48 25.74
C LYS A 469 -1.76 19.61 26.51
N LEU A 470 -1.61 20.79 25.92
CA LEU A 470 -1.00 21.96 26.57
C LEU A 470 -1.98 22.71 27.48
N ASP A 471 -3.29 22.65 27.19
CA ASP A 471 -4.31 23.35 27.97
C ASP A 471 -4.70 22.64 29.29
N THR A 472 -4.04 21.52 29.60
CA THR A 472 -4.15 20.83 30.89
C THR A 472 -3.47 21.65 32.00
N GLU A 473 -4.13 21.80 33.14
CA GLU A 473 -3.70 22.66 34.26
C GLU A 473 -2.28 22.34 34.77
N GLU A 474 -1.95 21.05 34.91
CA GLU A 474 -0.60 20.57 35.26
C GLU A 474 0.47 21.00 34.24
N MET A 475 0.16 20.95 32.95
CA MET A 475 1.10 21.31 31.89
C MET A 475 1.30 22.82 31.82
N ARG A 476 0.23 23.60 32.05
CA ARG A 476 0.27 25.07 32.11
C ARG A 476 1.15 25.56 33.26
N GLU A 477 1.07 24.94 34.43
CA GLU A 477 1.90 25.32 35.59
C GLU A 477 3.38 24.95 35.39
N ARG A 478 3.69 23.77 34.83
CA ARG A 478 5.06 23.40 34.46
C ARG A 478 5.67 24.35 33.43
N LEU A 479 4.88 24.86 32.49
CA LEU A 479 5.32 25.82 31.46
C LEU A 479 5.53 27.22 32.08
N ARG A 480 4.66 27.63 33.00
CA ARG A 480 4.81 28.84 33.83
C ARG A 480 6.11 28.80 34.65
N GLU A 481 6.42 27.67 35.28
CA GLU A 481 7.68 27.49 36.02
C GLU A 481 8.91 27.53 35.09
N ALA A 482 8.85 26.89 33.94
CA ALA A 482 9.93 26.90 32.96
C ALA A 482 10.22 28.30 32.41
N VAL A 483 9.18 29.12 32.16
CA VAL A 483 9.35 30.52 31.76
C VAL A 483 9.84 31.39 32.92
N LEU A 484 9.36 31.21 34.15
CA LEU A 484 9.87 31.91 35.33
C LEU A 484 11.39 31.67 35.50
N ARG A 485 11.84 30.42 35.35
CA ARG A 485 13.28 30.06 35.42
C ARG A 485 14.11 30.63 34.26
N ALA A 486 13.50 30.90 33.10
CA ALA A 486 14.20 31.37 31.90
C ALA A 486 14.17 32.90 31.71
N SER A 487 13.14 33.60 32.19
CA SER A 487 12.94 35.05 32.00
C SER A 487 12.87 35.86 33.29
N GLY A 488 12.83 35.21 34.45
CA GLY A 488 12.66 35.87 35.76
C GLY A 488 11.26 36.42 36.05
N HIS A 489 10.31 36.30 35.11
CA HIS A 489 8.98 36.91 35.20
C HIS A 489 7.85 35.86 35.26
N ALA A 490 6.89 36.05 36.17
CA ALA A 490 5.83 35.09 36.48
C ALA A 490 4.57 35.23 35.59
N LEU A 491 4.76 35.25 34.28
CA LEU A 491 3.70 35.49 33.28
C LEU A 491 2.61 34.40 33.27
N LYS A 492 1.35 34.81 33.11
CA LYS A 492 0.22 33.91 32.84
C LYS A 492 0.25 33.45 31.38
N MET A 493 -0.32 32.28 31.09
CA MET A 493 -0.22 31.67 29.75
C MET A 493 -1.59 31.34 29.18
N ARG A 494 -1.79 31.70 27.91
CA ARG A 494 -3.01 31.42 27.17
C ARG A 494 -2.66 30.88 25.79
N PHE A 495 -3.22 29.72 25.45
CA PHE A 495 -3.01 29.07 24.16
C PHE A 495 -4.15 29.41 23.20
N VAL A 496 -3.83 29.63 21.93
CA VAL A 496 -4.81 29.89 20.86
C VAL A 496 -4.41 29.10 19.61
N GLN A 497 -5.39 28.49 18.94
CA GLN A 497 -5.13 27.80 17.67
C GLN A 497 -4.85 28.82 16.57
N SER A 498 -3.71 28.69 15.87
CA SER A 498 -3.32 29.61 14.79
C SER A 498 -2.68 28.86 13.63
N ALA A 499 -3.02 29.24 12.40
CA ALA A 499 -2.65 28.52 11.17
C ALA A 499 -1.43 29.13 10.42
N LEU A 500 -0.62 29.96 11.09
CA LEU A 500 0.46 30.72 10.45
C LEU A 500 1.84 30.49 11.08
N HIS A 501 2.77 30.01 10.26
CA HIS A 501 4.18 30.42 10.35
C HIS A 501 4.29 31.80 9.68
N GLY A 502 4.86 32.78 10.39
CA GLY A 502 4.89 34.16 9.94
C GLY A 502 5.97 34.44 8.88
N ALA A 503 5.57 35.11 7.80
CA ALA A 503 6.45 35.88 6.93
C ALA A 503 5.69 37.14 6.48
N GLU A 504 6.12 38.31 6.93
CA GLU A 504 5.52 39.58 6.52
C GLU A 504 5.99 39.96 5.10
N LEU A 505 5.08 40.56 4.32
CA LEU A 505 5.39 41.14 3.01
C LEU A 505 5.97 42.56 3.20
N PRO A 506 6.97 42.99 2.40
CA PRO A 506 7.38 44.38 2.36
C PRO A 506 6.22 45.30 1.99
N ALA A 507 6.20 46.52 2.54
CA ALA A 507 5.07 47.47 2.45
C ALA A 507 4.71 47.91 1.02
N ASP A 508 5.59 47.66 0.06
CA ASP A 508 5.53 48.22 -1.30
C ASP A 508 4.84 47.28 -2.31
N VAL A 509 4.38 46.11 -1.87
CA VAL A 509 3.81 45.05 -2.72
C VAL A 509 2.34 44.81 -2.39
N ALA A 510 1.44 45.06 -3.35
CA ALA A 510 0.02 44.75 -3.21
C ALA A 510 -0.22 43.25 -2.91
N SER A 511 -1.18 42.96 -2.02
CA SER A 511 -1.40 41.61 -1.45
C SER A 511 -1.75 40.55 -2.48
N ASP A 512 -2.36 40.96 -3.60
CA ASP A 512 -3.03 40.10 -4.56
C ASP A 512 -2.29 40.16 -5.90
N GLY A 513 -1.53 39.11 -6.20
CA GLY A 513 -0.82 39.00 -7.48
C GLY A 513 0.31 37.97 -7.48
N VAL A 514 0.77 37.63 -8.68
CA VAL A 514 1.85 36.64 -8.90
C VAL A 514 3.14 37.02 -8.16
N VAL A 515 3.41 38.32 -8.01
CA VAL A 515 4.59 38.83 -7.29
C VAL A 515 4.50 38.54 -5.78
N ALA A 516 3.32 38.74 -5.15
CA ALA A 516 3.13 38.44 -3.73
C ALA A 516 3.23 36.94 -3.44
N ALA A 517 2.77 36.08 -4.37
CA ALA A 517 2.97 34.63 -4.29
C ALA A 517 4.46 34.23 -4.43
N ALA A 518 5.19 34.86 -5.36
CA ALA A 518 6.62 34.59 -5.56
C ALA A 518 7.48 35.00 -4.36
N VAL A 519 7.18 36.16 -3.73
CA VAL A 519 7.89 36.62 -2.52
C VAL A 519 7.61 35.71 -1.33
N LYS A 520 6.37 35.23 -1.15
CA LYS A 520 6.01 34.21 -0.12
C LYS A 520 6.71 32.86 -0.33
N LEU A 521 7.19 32.57 -1.54
CA LEU A 521 7.98 31.39 -1.89
C LEU A 521 9.50 31.66 -1.93
N GLY A 522 9.96 32.84 -1.46
CA GLY A 522 11.37 33.16 -1.28
C GLY A 522 12.06 33.90 -2.44
N ALA A 523 11.34 34.34 -3.47
CA ALA A 523 11.92 35.14 -4.55
C ALA A 523 12.20 36.59 -4.10
N ARG A 524 13.37 37.13 -4.47
CA ARG A 524 13.70 38.55 -4.29
C ARG A 524 13.24 39.36 -5.49
N ALA A 525 12.37 40.35 -5.27
CA ALA A 525 12.04 41.35 -6.28
C ALA A 525 13.27 42.23 -6.58
N ARG A 526 13.42 42.64 -7.84
CA ARG A 526 14.47 43.59 -8.29
C ARG A 526 13.84 44.58 -9.24
N GLU A 527 13.93 45.86 -8.92
CA GLU A 527 13.37 46.92 -9.77
C GLU A 527 14.09 46.98 -11.12
N ARG A 528 13.31 47.17 -12.20
CA ARG A 528 13.87 47.62 -13.48
C ARG A 528 14.01 49.15 -13.42
N GLY A 529 15.25 49.60 -13.27
CA GLY A 529 15.61 50.96 -13.66
C GLY A 529 15.27 51.22 -15.13
N ARG A 530 14.98 52.49 -15.46
CA ARG A 530 14.73 52.95 -16.83
C ARG A 530 15.95 52.78 -17.74
#